data_AF-A0A0G0F271-F1
#
_entry.id   AF-A0A0G0F271-F1
#
_cell.length_a   1.000
_cell.length_b   1.000
_cell.length_c   1.000
_cell.angle_alpha   90.00
_cell.angle_beta   90.00
_cell.angle_gamma   90.00
#
_symmetry.space_group_name_H-M   'P 1'
#
loop_
_entity.id
_entity.type
_entity.pdbx_description
1 polymer ?
#
loop_
_entity_poly.entity_id
_entity_poly.type
_entity_poly.pdbx_seq_one_letter_code
_entity_poly.pdbx_strand_id
1 'polypeptide(L)' 'MWVLVFVERVVDMFCKFTCWIAAFIASVGAINWGLVAFLNFNLVEYVQKISGVEGLDKIIYGIVAVAGVYKLIALFFFRN' A
#
# COMPACT_ATOMS: atom_id res chain seq x y z
N MET A 1 -27.56 -15.49 -16.36
CA MET A 1 -27.20 -14.09 -16.69
C MET A 1 -27.12 -13.20 -15.45
N TRP A 2 -28.21 -13.06 -14.66
CA TRP A 2 -28.23 -12.17 -13.48
C TRP A 2 -27.28 -12.55 -12.32
N VAL A 3 -27.13 -13.85 -12.03
CA VAL A 3 -26.19 -14.31 -10.98
C VAL A 3 -24.73 -14.02 -11.36
N LEU A 4 -24.37 -14.19 -12.63
CA LEU A 4 -23.01 -13.93 -13.12
C LEU A 4 -22.68 -12.43 -13.03
N VAL A 5 -23.60 -11.56 -13.47
CA VAL A 5 -23.43 -10.09 -13.37
C VAL A 5 -23.35 -9.63 -11.92
N PHE A 6 -24.10 -10.26 -11.01
CA PHE A 6 -24.01 -9.97 -9.58
C PHE A 6 -22.64 -10.38 -9.01
N VAL A 7 -22.15 -11.57 -9.36
CA VAL A 7 -20.83 -12.06 -8.93
C VAL A 7 -19.71 -11.15 -9.45
N GLU A 8 -19.75 -10.76 -10.73
CA GLU A 8 -18.79 -9.82 -11.32
C GLU A 8 -18.75 -8.49 -10.58
N ARG A 9 -19.92 -7.89 -10.27
CA ARG A 9 -19.98 -6.63 -9.50
C ARG A 9 -19.41 -6.76 -8.09
N VAL A 10 -19.62 -7.90 -7.43
CA VAL A 10 -19.06 -8.15 -6.11
C VAL A 10 -17.54 -8.26 -6.19
N VAL A 11 -17.00 -8.99 -7.17
CA VAL A 11 -15.55 -9.12 -7.40
C VAL A 11 -14.91 -7.77 -7.71
N ASP A 12 -15.53 -6.95 -8.56
CA ASP A 12 -15.07 -5.60 -8.88
C ASP A 12 -15.03 -4.67 -7.65
N MET A 13 -16.03 -4.80 -6.77
CA MET A 13 -16.09 -4.02 -5.53
C MET A 13 -14.92 -4.35 -4.60
N PHE A 14 -14.58 -5.65 -4.44
CA PHE A 14 -13.42 -6.06 -3.65
C PHE A 14 -12.11 -5.61 -4.29
N CYS A 15 -11.99 -5.69 -5.61
CA CYS A 15 -10.81 -5.23 -6.35
C CYS A 15 -10.58 -3.71 -6.19
N LYS A 16 -11.65 -2.91 -6.21
CA LYS A 16 -11.56 -1.47 -5.94
C LYS A 16 -11.11 -1.19 -4.51
N PHE A 17 -11.65 -1.91 -3.54
CA PHE A 17 -11.30 -1.73 -2.13
C PHE A 17 -9.82 -2.03 -1.85
N THR A 18 -9.30 -3.16 -2.36
CA THR A 18 -7.87 -3.50 -2.22
C THR A 18 -6.97 -2.50 -2.94
N CYS A 19 -7.39 -1.97 -4.09
CA CYS A 19 -6.67 -0.91 -4.80
C CYS A 19 -6.53 0.38 -3.99
N TRP A 20 -7.57 0.77 -3.23
CA TRP A 20 -7.53 1.94 -2.36
C TRP A 20 -6.61 1.74 -1.16
N ILE A 21 -6.66 0.57 -0.52
CA ILE A 21 -5.75 0.23 0.59
C ILE A 21 -4.30 0.26 0.12
N ALA A 22 -4.00 -0.39 -1.01
CA ALA A 22 -2.65 -0.42 -1.54
C ALA A 22 -2.15 0.98 -1.93
N ALA A 23 -3.02 1.83 -2.48
CA ALA A 23 -2.67 3.22 -2.79
C ALA A 23 -2.37 4.03 -1.52
N PHE A 24 -3.15 3.85 -0.45
CA PHE A 24 -2.92 4.51 0.83
C PHE A 24 -1.57 4.09 1.43
N ILE A 25 -1.30 2.80 1.51
CA ILE A 25 -0.04 2.27 2.06
C ILE A 25 1.17 2.75 1.23
N ALA A 26 1.08 2.69 -0.10
CA ALA A 26 2.16 3.19 -0.97
C ALA A 26 2.39 4.70 -0.79
N SER A 27 1.33 5.48 -0.56
CA SER A 27 1.42 6.91 -0.29
C SER A 27 2.14 7.20 1.04
N VAL A 28 1.88 6.42 2.09
CA VAL A 28 2.63 6.51 3.36
C VAL A 28 4.13 6.30 3.13
N GLY A 29 4.48 5.31 2.29
CA GLY A 29 5.86 5.09 1.86
C GLY A 29 6.47 6.30 1.16
N ALA A 30 5.77 6.86 0.18
CA ALA A 30 6.24 8.05 -0.55
C ALA A 30 6.42 9.27 0.36
N ILE A 31 5.49 9.48 1.31
CA ILE A 31 5.59 10.53 2.32
C ILE A 31 6.83 10.31 3.18
N ASN A 32 7.09 9.09 3.67
CA ASN A 32 8.29 8.78 4.46
C ASN A 32 9.57 9.12 3.69
N TRP A 33 9.68 8.72 2.41
CA TRP A 33 10.83 9.07 1.58
C TRP A 33 10.99 10.59 1.38
N GLY A 34 9.88 11.31 1.20
CA GLY A 34 9.89 12.77 1.12
C GLY A 34 10.37 13.44 2.42
N LEU A 35 9.87 12.97 3.56
CA LEU A 35 10.30 13.47 4.87
C LEU A 35 11.79 13.23 5.12
N VAL A 36 12.32 12.07 4.73
CA VAL A 36 13.75 11.77 4.81
C VAL A 36 14.54 12.73 3.92
N ALA A 37 14.09 12.98 2.68
CA ALA A 37 14.81 13.84 1.73
C ALA A 37 14.82 15.33 2.13
N PHE A 38 13.69 15.87 2.61
CA PHE A 38 13.56 17.31 2.88
C PHE A 38 13.86 17.70 4.33
N LEU A 39 13.57 16.81 5.28
CA LEU A 39 13.64 17.13 6.71
C LEU A 39 14.61 16.22 7.48
N ASN A 40 15.30 15.28 6.80
CA ASN A 40 16.11 14.23 7.43
C ASN A 40 15.34 13.45 8.51
N PHE A 41 14.02 13.34 8.35
CA PHE A 41 13.13 12.70 9.33
C PHE A 41 12.57 11.39 8.76
N ASN A 42 12.85 10.27 9.44
CA ASN A 42 12.34 8.95 9.09
C ASN A 42 11.14 8.61 9.97
N LEU A 43 9.93 8.71 9.39
CA LEU A 43 8.67 8.43 10.08
C LEU A 43 8.59 6.96 10.51
N VAL A 44 9.03 6.03 9.66
CA VAL A 44 8.98 4.59 9.95
C VAL A 44 9.89 4.24 11.13
N GLU A 45 11.10 4.80 11.15
CA GLU A 45 12.03 4.62 12.27
C GLU A 45 11.50 5.28 13.56
N TYR A 46 10.85 6.44 13.44
CA TYR A 46 10.21 7.12 14.57
C TYR A 46 9.11 6.26 15.20
N VAL A 47 8.24 5.65 14.37
CA VAL A 47 7.21 4.71 14.84
C VAL A 47 7.83 3.50 15.53
N GLN A 48 8.90 2.93 14.97
CA GLN A 48 9.63 1.84 15.61
C GLN A 48 10.14 2.23 17.00
N LYS A 49 10.81 3.39 17.13
CA LYS A 49 11.35 3.88 18.40
C LYS A 49 10.27 4.03 19.47
N ILE A 50 9.08 4.52 19.10
CA ILE A 50 7.95 4.65 20.03
C ILE A 50 7.38 3.29 20.41
N SER A 51 7.29 2.37 19.45
CA SER A 51 6.73 1.03 19.69
C SER A 51 7.61 0.14 20.55
N GLY A 52 8.94 0.33 20.51
CA GLY A 52 9.92 -0.54 21.16
C GLY A 52 10.09 -1.93 20.52
N VAL A 53 9.44 -2.20 19.38
CA VAL A 53 9.50 -3.49 18.70
C VAL A 53 10.65 -3.48 17.69
N GLU A 54 11.68 -4.29 17.94
CA GLU A 54 12.81 -4.44 17.02
C GLU A 54 12.37 -5.04 15.68
N GLY A 55 12.82 -4.46 14.57
CA GLY A 55 12.52 -4.94 13.22
C GLY A 55 11.14 -4.55 12.68
N LEU A 56 10.38 -3.71 13.40
CA LEU A 56 9.10 -3.20 12.93
C LEU A 56 9.25 -2.37 11.64
N ASP A 57 10.34 -1.63 11.49
CA ASP A 57 10.69 -0.91 10.27
C ASP A 57 10.69 -1.81 9.03
N LYS A 58 11.32 -2.98 9.11
CA LYS A 58 11.41 -3.96 8.01
C LYS A 58 10.04 -4.49 7.63
N ILE A 59 9.17 -4.72 8.61
CA ILE A 59 7.79 -5.16 8.37
C ILE A 59 7.01 -4.06 7.65
N ILE A 60 7.10 -2.82 8.13
CA ILE A 60 6.42 -1.67 7.52
C ILE A 60 6.92 -1.48 6.07
N TYR A 61 8.23 -1.50 5.84
CA TYR A 61 8.79 -1.37 4.50
C TYR A 61 8.42 -2.54 3.59
N GLY A 62 8.33 -3.77 4.12
CA GLY A 62 7.84 -4.93 3.38
C GLY A 62 6.40 -4.76 2.92
N ILE A 63 5.51 -4.29 3.80
CA ILE A 63 4.10 -4.02 3.47
C ILE A 63 3.99 -2.89 2.43
N VAL A 64 4.78 -1.83 2.58
CA VAL A 64 4.86 -0.72 1.61
C VAL A 64 5.33 -1.22 0.24
N ALA A 65 6.36 -2.06 0.19
CA ALA A 65 6.87 -2.62 -1.04
C ALA A 65 5.82 -3.48 -1.76
N VAL A 66 5.14 -4.38 -1.03
CA VAL A 66 4.07 -5.21 -1.59
C VAL A 66 2.93 -4.35 -2.14
N ALA A 67 2.50 -3.34 -1.39
CA ALA A 67 1.44 -2.42 -1.82
C ALA A 67 1.83 -1.63 -3.09
N GLY A 68 3.06 -1.11 -3.14
CA GLY A 68 3.59 -0.40 -4.30
C GLY A 68 3.69 -1.29 -5.53
N VAL A 69 4.25 -2.50 -5.40
CA VAL A 69 4.35 -3.48 -6.49
C VAL A 69 2.97 -3.88 -6.99
N TYR A 70 2.02 -4.16 -6.09
CA TYR A 70 0.64 -4.46 -6.48
C TYR A 70 0.01 -3.32 -7.29
N LYS A 71 0.20 -2.06 -6.88
CA LYS A 71 -0.30 -0.90 -7.64
C LYS A 71 0.35 -0.77 -9.01
N LEU A 72 1.65 -1.02 -9.12
CA LEU A 72 2.35 -1.02 -10.40
C LEU A 72 1.81 -2.13 -11.32
N ILE A 73 1.70 -3.36 -10.81
CA ILE A 73 1.12 -4.47 -11.57
C ILE A 73 -0.30 -4.12 -12.02
N ALA A 74 -1.14 -3.59 -11.13
CA ALA A 74 -2.50 -3.21 -11.49
C ALA A 74 -2.56 -2.08 -12.52
N LEU A 75 -1.64 -1.12 -12.45
CA LEU A 75 -1.57 -0.02 -13.41
C LEU A 75 -1.16 -0.49 -14.82
N PHE A 76 -0.23 -1.45 -14.91
CA PHE A 76 0.31 -1.91 -16.20
C PHE A 76 -0.42 -3.10 -16.80
N PHE A 77 -0.95 -4.03 -15.99
CA PHE A 77 -1.52 -5.29 -16.47
C PHE A 77 -3.06 -5.34 -16.41
N PHE A 78 -3.69 -4.66 -15.45
CA PHE A 78 -5.16 -4.64 -15.32
C PHE A 78 -5.81 -3.41 -15.96
N ARG A 79 -5.01 -2.53 -16.56
CA ARG A 79 -5.47 -1.41 -17.38
C ARG A 79 -5.54 -1.83 -18.86
N ASN A 80 -6.31 -2.87 -19.18
CA ASN A 80 -6.67 -3.21 -20.55
C ASN A 80 -8.08 -3.79 -20.63
#